data_AF-A0A1C7LXT6-F1
#
_entry.id   AF-A0A1C7LXT6-F1
#
_cell.length_a   1.000
_cell.length_b   1.000
_cell.length_c   1.000
_cell.angle_alpha   90.00
_cell.angle_beta   90.00
_cell.angle_gamma   90.00
#
_symmetry.space_group_name_H-M   'P 1'
#
loop_
_entity.id
_entity.type
_entity.pdbx_description
1 polymer ?
#
loop_
_entity_poly.entity_id
_entity_poly.type
_entity_poly.pdbx_seq_one_letter_code
_entity_poly.pdbx_strand_id
1 'polypeptide(L)'
;MVQGQTKGLQKQKSSSARHASKAAAAPKKGKRYVAPKKAVAAKQAAMHKELSAKINRSIEQQVASAASSGKLTIMKNVAMEGSSQKMTGKAKKS
;
A
#
# COMPACT_ATOMS: atom_id res chain seq x y z
N MET A 1 11.40 -67.16 1.06
CA MET A 1 10.84 -65.95 1.69
C MET A 1 11.94 -64.90 1.72
N VAL A 2 11.76 -63.79 0.99
CA VAL A 2 12.82 -62.85 0.64
C VAL A 2 13.02 -61.77 1.73
N GLN A 3 14.25 -61.72 2.24
CA GLN A 3 14.98 -60.58 2.79
C GLN A 3 14.19 -59.52 3.57
N GLY A 4 14.13 -59.69 4.89
CA GLY A 4 13.81 -58.62 5.82
C GLY A 4 14.82 -57.49 5.71
N GLN A 5 14.35 -56.30 5.35
CA GLN A 5 15.08 -55.04 5.42
C GLN A 5 15.29 -54.66 6.89
N THR A 6 16.40 -55.10 7.49
CA THR A 6 16.80 -54.67 8.83
C THR A 6 17.98 -53.71 8.77
N LYS A 7 17.76 -52.56 9.42
CA LYS A 7 18.75 -51.78 10.18
C LYS A 7 19.88 -51.13 9.37
N GLY A 8 19.54 -50.03 8.70
CA GLY A 8 20.51 -49.12 8.10
C GLY A 8 19.89 -48.04 7.23
N LEU A 9 18.66 -48.26 6.75
CA LEU A 9 17.94 -47.27 5.94
C LEU A 9 17.27 -46.22 6.85
N GLN A 10 18.07 -45.26 7.32
CA GLN A 10 17.51 -43.94 7.63
C GLN A 10 16.87 -43.44 6.34
N LYS A 11 15.55 -43.57 6.21
CA LYS A 11 14.79 -42.89 5.16
C LYS A 11 15.22 -41.43 5.19
N GLN A 12 16.00 -41.04 4.18
CA GLN A 12 16.42 -39.66 3.98
C GLN A 12 15.19 -38.78 4.15
N LYS A 13 15.32 -37.80 5.04
CA LYS A 13 14.33 -36.76 5.32
C LYS A 13 13.62 -36.36 4.03
N SER A 14 12.38 -36.77 3.85
CA SER A 14 11.46 -36.01 3.03
C SER A 14 11.13 -34.74 3.82
N SER A 15 12.09 -33.80 3.83
CA SER A 15 11.79 -32.43 4.27
C SER A 15 10.79 -31.89 3.27
N SER A 16 9.51 -32.11 3.56
CA SER A 16 8.39 -31.63 2.77
C SER A 16 8.61 -30.17 2.43
N ALA A 17 8.73 -29.86 1.14
CA ALA A 17 8.96 -28.50 0.67
C ALA A 17 7.91 -27.52 1.20
N ARG A 18 6.69 -28.01 1.50
CA ARG A 18 5.63 -27.24 2.18
C ARG A 18 5.96 -26.87 3.62
N HIS A 19 6.63 -27.73 4.38
CA HIS A 19 7.06 -27.41 5.74
C HIS A 19 8.22 -26.42 5.75
N ALA A 20 9.16 -26.53 4.81
CA ALA A 20 10.25 -25.58 4.64
C ALA A 20 9.75 -24.19 4.22
N SER A 21 8.79 -24.10 3.29
CA SER A 21 8.21 -22.82 2.86
C SER A 21 7.36 -22.16 3.96
N LYS A 22 6.61 -22.95 4.74
CA LYS A 22 5.84 -22.43 5.89
C LYS A 22 6.75 -21.91 7.00
N ALA A 23 7.89 -22.56 7.25
CA ALA A 23 8.88 -22.11 8.23
C ALA A 23 9.64 -20.86 7.77
N ALA A 24 9.91 -20.72 6.46
CA ALA A 24 10.54 -19.52 5.89
C ALA A 24 9.61 -18.29 5.86
N ALA A 25 8.28 -18.51 5.84
CA ALA A 25 7.29 -17.44 5.92
C ALA A 25 7.13 -16.86 7.34
N ALA A 26 7.53 -17.61 8.37
CA ALA A 26 7.53 -17.14 9.74
C ALA A 26 8.86 -16.42 10.06
N PRO A 27 8.83 -15.26 10.74
CA PRO A 27 10.08 -14.64 11.18
C PRO A 27 10.77 -15.56 12.21
N LYS A 28 12.09 -15.69 12.09
CA LYS A 28 12.90 -16.48 13.04
C LYS A 28 12.74 -15.93 14.46
N LYS A 29 12.79 -16.80 15.48
CA LYS A 29 12.78 -16.41 16.90
C LYS A 29 13.80 -15.27 17.12
N GLY A 30 13.32 -14.12 17.61
CA GLY A 30 14.12 -12.91 17.81
C GLY A 30 13.97 -11.82 16.73
N LYS A 31 13.54 -12.17 15.51
CA LYS A 31 13.12 -11.18 14.51
C LYS A 31 11.63 -10.91 14.67
N ARG A 32 11.26 -9.68 15.07
CA ARG A 32 9.84 -9.28 15.23
C ARG A 32 9.27 -8.61 13.98
N TYR A 33 10.11 -8.30 13.00
CA TYR A 33 9.74 -7.53 11.82
C TYR A 33 9.70 -8.40 10.57
N VAL A 34 8.56 -8.39 9.88
CA VAL A 34 8.36 -9.01 8.57
C VAL A 34 8.23 -7.88 7.56
N ALA A 35 8.98 -7.97 6.45
CA ALA A 35 8.91 -6.98 5.39
C ALA A 35 7.48 -6.87 4.83
N PRO A 36 7.05 -5.68 4.37
CA PRO A 36 5.70 -5.49 3.85
C PRO A 36 5.40 -6.45 2.71
N LYS A 37 4.31 -7.22 2.83
CA LYS A 37 3.89 -8.18 1.80
C LYS A 37 3.68 -7.53 0.42
N LYS A 38 3.37 -6.22 0.40
CA LYS A 38 3.19 -5.40 -0.81
C LYS A 38 4.15 -4.20 -0.79
N ALA A 39 5.45 -4.47 -0.94
CA ALA A 39 6.48 -3.43 -0.88
C ALA A 39 6.25 -2.27 -1.87
N VAL A 40 5.77 -2.56 -3.09
CA VAL A 40 5.47 -1.54 -4.11
C VAL A 40 4.34 -0.61 -3.66
N ALA A 41 3.25 -1.17 -3.13
CA ALA A 41 2.13 -0.37 -2.63
C ALA A 41 2.54 0.51 -1.44
N ALA A 42 3.40 0.00 -0.54
CA ALA A 42 3.94 0.78 0.56
C ALA A 42 4.80 1.96 0.07
N LYS A 43 5.64 1.76 -0.95
CA LYS A 43 6.43 2.82 -1.58
C LYS A 43 5.56 3.89 -2.25
N GLN A 44 4.52 3.46 -2.97
CA GLN A 44 3.57 4.39 -3.60
C GLN A 44 2.82 5.22 -2.55
N ALA A 45 2.35 4.60 -1.46
CA ALA A 45 1.70 5.30 -0.37
C ALA A 45 2.63 6.33 0.31
N ALA A 46 3.91 5.98 0.50
CA ALA A 46 4.91 6.90 1.05
C ALA A 46 5.14 8.10 0.14
N MET A 47 5.31 7.86 -1.17
CA MET A 47 5.46 8.91 -2.18
C MET A 47 4.24 9.82 -2.22
N HIS A 48 3.03 9.25 -2.24
CA HIS A 48 1.79 10.04 -2.22
C HIS A 48 1.72 10.94 -0.98
N LYS A 49 2.04 10.39 0.21
CA LYS A 49 2.06 11.17 1.46
C LYS A 49 3.04 12.34 1.39
N GLU A 50 4.24 12.10 0.89
CA GLU A 50 5.26 13.14 0.74
C GLU A 50 4.80 14.25 -0.23
N LEU A 51 4.27 13.85 -1.39
CA LEU A 51 3.78 14.80 -2.39
C LEU A 51 2.59 15.61 -1.87
N SER A 52 1.61 14.99 -1.22
CA SER A 52 0.48 15.70 -0.61
C SER A 52 0.96 16.72 0.43
N ALA A 53 1.94 16.37 1.27
CA ALA A 53 2.48 17.29 2.26
C ALA A 53 3.18 18.50 1.61
N LYS A 54 3.95 18.29 0.53
CA LYS A 54 4.62 19.37 -0.22
C LYS A 54 3.61 20.29 -0.92
N ILE A 55 2.59 19.71 -1.55
CA ILE A 55 1.52 20.46 -2.23
C ILE A 55 0.78 21.35 -1.22
N ASN A 56 0.35 20.79 -0.09
CA ASN A 56 -0.36 21.55 0.94
C ASN A 56 0.52 22.70 1.48
N ARG A 57 1.78 22.42 1.80
CA ARG A 57 2.73 23.45 2.25
C ARG A 57 2.93 24.55 1.21
N SER A 58 3.02 24.21 -0.07
CA SER A 58 3.17 25.21 -1.14
C SER A 58 1.90 26.05 -1.30
N ILE A 59 0.72 25.43 -1.26
CA ILE A 59 -0.57 26.13 -1.32
C ILE A 59 -0.69 27.10 -0.13
N GLU A 60 -0.36 26.66 1.08
CA GLU A 60 -0.38 27.51 2.28
C GLU A 60 0.54 28.72 2.12
N GLN A 61 1.76 28.54 1.59
CA GLN A 61 2.68 29.64 1.33
C GLN A 61 2.15 30.62 0.27
N GLN A 62 1.55 30.11 -0.80
CA GLN A 62 0.95 30.93 -1.86
C GLN A 62 -0.24 31.73 -1.32
N VAL A 63 -1.12 31.08 -0.53
CA VAL A 63 -2.26 31.72 0.13
C VAL A 63 -1.79 32.78 1.13
N ALA A 64 -0.77 32.48 1.95
CA ALA A 64 -0.21 33.44 2.90
C ALA A 64 0.39 34.67 2.20
N SER A 65 1.09 34.46 1.08
CA SER A 65 1.68 35.56 0.29
C SER A 65 0.59 36.42 -0.35
N ALA A 66 -0.45 35.81 -0.91
CA ALA A 66 -1.60 36.52 -1.46
C ALA A 66 -2.36 37.30 -0.38
N ALA A 67 -2.61 36.68 0.77
CA ALA A 67 -3.25 37.32 1.93
C ALA A 67 -2.42 38.45 2.54
N SER A 68 -1.08 38.34 2.51
CA SER A 68 -0.18 39.41 2.97
C SER A 68 -0.27 40.66 2.10
N SER A 69 -0.61 40.51 0.82
CA SER A 69 -0.80 41.63 -0.10
C SER A 69 -2.19 42.27 -0.03
N GLY A 70 -3.15 41.63 0.67
CA GLY A 70 -4.52 42.14 0.84
C GLY A 70 -5.55 41.06 1.18
N LYS A 71 -6.83 41.46 1.31
CA LYS A 71 -7.93 40.54 1.67
C LYS A 71 -8.16 39.49 0.57
N LEU A 72 -8.08 38.21 0.93
CA LEU A 72 -8.31 37.09 0.03
C LEU A 72 -9.82 36.82 -0.10
N THR A 73 -10.36 36.91 -1.33
CA THR A 73 -11.79 36.66 -1.61
C THR A 73 -12.00 35.19 -1.98
N ILE A 74 -12.74 34.45 -1.16
CA ILE A 74 -13.12 33.06 -1.46
C ILE A 74 -14.30 33.04 -2.43
N MET A 75 -14.05 32.68 -3.69
CA MET A 75 -15.12 32.48 -4.68
C MET A 75 -15.85 31.16 -4.40
N LYS A 76 -17.06 31.24 -3.83
CA LYS A 76 -17.82 30.10 -3.28
C LYS A 76 -18.33 29.13 -4.35
N ASN A 77 -18.47 29.55 -5.60
CA ASN A 77 -19.09 28.75 -6.65
C ASN A 77 -18.09 27.85 -7.38
N VAL A 78 -16.86 28.31 -7.61
CA VAL A 78 -15.81 27.53 -8.29
C VAL A 78 -15.29 26.35 -7.45
N ALA A 79 -15.32 26.47 -6.12
CA ALA A 79 -14.91 25.40 -5.21
C ALA A 79 -15.95 24.27 -5.07
N MET A 80 -17.23 24.57 -5.32
CA MET A 80 -18.33 23.59 -5.22
C MET A 80 -18.51 22.76 -6.49
N GLU A 81 -18.24 23.33 -7.68
CA GLU A 81 -18.40 22.66 -8.98
C GLU A 81 -17.45 21.47 -9.19
N GLY A 82 -16.28 21.45 -8.54
CA GLY A 82 -15.36 20.31 -8.59
C GLY A 82 -15.88 19.05 -7.88
N SER A 83 -16.92 19.15 -7.06
CA SER A 83 -17.49 18.02 -6.30
C SER A 83 -18.79 17.45 -6.89
N SER A 84 -19.41 18.13 -7.86
CA SER A 84 -20.76 17.80 -8.35
C SER A 84 -20.82 17.23 -9.77
N GLN A 85 -19.75 17.27 -10.57
CA GLN A 85 -19.82 16.97 -12.01
C GLN A 85 -19.67 15.48 -12.39
N LYS A 86 -19.81 14.53 -11.45
CA LYS A 86 -19.57 13.10 -11.72
C LYS A 86 -20.76 12.16 -11.51
N MET A 87 -22.00 12.62 -11.57
CA MET A 87 -23.17 11.73 -11.64
C MET A 87 -24.39 12.40 -12.29
N THR A 88 -24.47 12.46 -13.62
CA THR A 88 -25.75 12.42 -14.38
C THR A 88 -25.45 12.51 -15.88
N GLY A 89 -25.39 11.38 -16.57
CA GLY A 89 -25.10 11.39 -18.01
C GLY A 89 -25.17 10.04 -18.71
N LYS A 90 -26.10 9.16 -18.32
CA LYS A 90 -26.52 8.04 -19.17
C LYS A 90 -27.81 7.38 -18.67
N ALA A 91 -28.91 7.70 -19.35
CA ALA A 91 -30.23 7.03 -19.44
C ALA A 91 -31.28 8.16 -19.54
N LYS A 92 -31.90 8.40 -20.68
CA LYS A 92 -32.92 7.52 -21.26
C LYS A 92 -33.18 7.94 -22.72
N LYS A 93 -33.17 6.97 -23.64
CA LYS A 93 -33.68 7.05 -25.01
C LYS A 93 -34.82 6.02 -25.10
N SER A 94 -35.85 6.36 -25.90
CA SER A 94 -37.15 5.70 -26.12
C SER A 94 -38.17 5.86 -24.99
#